data_AF-A0A0A9GVU8-F1
#
_entry.id   AF-A0A0A9GVU8-F1
#
_cell.length_a   1.000
_cell.length_b   1.000
_cell.length_c   1.000
_cell.angle_alpha   90.00
_cell.angle_beta   90.00
_cell.angle_gamma   90.00
#
_symmetry.space_group_name_H-M   'P 1'
#
loop_
_entity.id
_entity.type
_entity.pdbx_description
1 polymer ?
#
loop_
_entity_poly.entity_id
_entity_poly.type
_entity_poly.pdbx_seq_one_letter_code
_entity_poly.pdbx_strand_id
1 'polypeptide(L)'
;MGALLHELPAHVELLLRRVVADPAATFLVADTFFVWPATLARRLGVAYVSFWTEPALIFNLYYHVHLLTENGHFRCNGNGTYTTPSSSSS
;
A
#
# COMPACT_ATOMS: atom_id res chain seq x y z
N MET A 1 4.07 -8.44 11.17
CA MET A 1 3.67 -7.28 10.34
C MET A 1 2.36 -6.61 10.77
N GLY A 2 1.36 -7.32 11.31
CA GLY A 2 0.07 -6.71 11.71
C GLY A 2 0.20 -5.51 12.65
N ALA A 3 0.96 -5.64 13.75
CA ALA A 3 1.15 -4.52 14.69
C ALA A 3 1.84 -3.30 14.06
N LEU A 4 2.76 -3.50 13.11
CA LEU A 4 3.41 -2.41 12.38
C LEU A 4 2.42 -1.63 11.51
N LEU A 5 1.43 -2.30 10.94
CA LEU A 5 0.46 -1.68 10.04
C LEU A 5 -0.74 -1.08 10.79
N HIS A 6 -1.11 -1.65 11.93
CA HIS A 6 -2.32 -1.26 12.67
C HIS A 6 -2.04 -0.43 13.92
N GLU A 7 -0.97 -0.74 14.68
CA GLU A 7 -0.68 -0.09 15.96
C GLU A 7 0.28 1.09 15.82
N LEU A 8 1.29 0.97 14.94
CA LEU A 8 2.26 2.04 14.69
C LEU A 8 1.61 3.41 14.39
N PRO A 9 0.54 3.52 13.57
CA PRO A 9 -0.07 4.81 13.25
C PRO A 9 -0.51 5.59 14.50
N ALA A 10 -1.11 4.89 15.47
CA ALA A 10 -1.60 5.51 16.71
C ALA A 10 -0.45 6.04 17.58
N HIS A 11 0.63 5.26 17.69
CA HIS A 11 1.81 5.66 18.46
C HIS A 11 2.55 6.84 17.81
N VAL A 12 2.67 6.82 16.48
CA VAL A 12 3.28 7.93 15.73
C VAL A 12 2.44 9.19 15.84
N GLU A 13 1.11 9.10 15.74
CA GLU A 13 0.21 10.26 15.93
C GLU A 13 0.39 10.90 17.31
N LEU A 14 0.48 10.10 18.37
CA LEU A 14 0.70 10.61 19.73
C LEU A 14 2.05 11.34 19.83
N LEU A 15 3.10 10.79 19.22
CA LEU A 15 4.42 11.43 19.18
C LEU A 15 4.39 12.73 18.38
N LEU A 16 3.84 12.72 17.16
CA LEU A 16 3.83 13.89 16.26
C LEU A 16 3.07 15.08 16.85
N ARG A 17 1.99 14.84 17.60
CA ARG A 17 1.29 15.90 18.35
C ARG A 17 2.18 16.66 19.34
N ARG A 18 3.29 16.05 19.80
CA ARG A 18 4.22 16.66 20.76
C ARG A 18 5.41 17.33 20.09
N VAL A 19 5.81 16.88 18.91
CA VAL A 19 7.02 17.36 18.22
C VAL A 19 6.74 18.35 17.10
N VAL A 20 5.53 18.32 16.52
CA VAL A 20 5.12 19.33 15.53
C VAL A 20 4.78 20.62 16.27
N ALA A 21 5.75 21.52 16.35
CA ALA A 21 5.60 22.83 16.98
C ALA A 21 5.05 23.89 16.01
N ASP A 22 5.52 23.88 14.76
CA ASP A 22 5.05 24.74 13.68
C ASP A 22 4.71 23.88 12.45
N PRO A 23 3.42 23.65 12.17
CA PRO A 23 3.00 22.87 11.01
C PRO A 23 3.45 23.45 9.67
N ALA A 24 3.56 24.78 9.55
CA ALA A 24 3.93 25.44 8.30
C ALA A 24 5.42 25.27 7.97
N ALA A 25 6.26 25.10 8.99
CA ALA A 25 7.70 24.83 8.85
C ALA A 25 8.05 23.32 8.89
N THR A 26 7.06 22.42 8.98
CA THR A 26 7.27 20.98 9.16
C THR A 26 6.80 20.17 7.96
N PHE A 27 7.61 19.16 7.59
CA PHE A 27 7.27 18.16 6.58
C PHE A 27 7.24 16.77 7.20
N LEU A 28 6.18 16.00 6.92
CA LEU A 28 6.13 14.57 7.22
C LEU A 28 6.65 13.79 6.00
N VAL A 29 7.85 13.22 6.13
CA VAL A 29 8.40 12.27 5.14
C VAL A 29 8.15 10.86 5.65
N ALA A 30 7.52 10.00 4.85
CA ALA A 30 7.28 8.61 5.24
C ALA A 30 7.35 7.65 4.04
N ASP A 31 7.57 6.37 4.36
CA ASP A 31 7.59 5.32 3.35
C ASP A 31 6.21 5.15 2.70
N THR A 32 6.17 5.10 1.36
CA THR A 32 4.94 4.91 0.56
C THR A 32 4.23 3.59 0.87
N PHE A 33 4.94 2.60 1.42
CA PHE A 33 4.36 1.36 1.89
C PHE A 33 3.27 1.57 2.96
N PHE A 34 3.38 2.66 3.74
CA PHE A 34 2.39 2.99 4.75
C PHE A 34 1.26 3.84 4.16
N VAL A 35 0.02 3.41 4.36
CA VAL A 35 -1.17 4.13 3.86
C VAL A 35 -1.67 5.26 4.79
N TRP A 36 -1.26 5.25 6.05
CA TRP A 36 -1.70 6.19 7.09
C TRP A 36 -1.03 7.59 7.09
N PRO A 37 0.23 7.79 6.65
CA PRO A 37 0.93 9.07 6.78
C PRO A 37 0.21 10.23 6.10
N ALA A 38 -0.36 10.03 4.91
CA ALA A 38 -1.09 11.09 4.21
C ALA A 38 -2.31 11.60 5.00
N THR A 39 -3.03 10.70 5.68
CA THR A 39 -4.16 11.07 6.54
C THR A 39 -3.68 11.81 7.78
N LEU A 40 -2.58 11.36 8.38
CA LEU A 40 -2.02 12.00 9.57
C LEU A 40 -1.47 13.40 9.26
N ALA A 41 -0.75 13.56 8.14
CA ALA A 41 -0.24 14.86 7.70
C ALA A 41 -1.35 15.89 7.53
N ARG A 42 -2.46 15.50 6.87
CA ARG A 42 -3.65 16.36 6.72
C ARG A 42 -4.24 16.76 8.07
N ARG A 43 -4.32 15.84 9.05
CA ARG A 43 -4.84 16.14 10.39
C ARG A 43 -3.94 17.10 11.18
N LEU A 44 -2.63 17.02 10.97
CA LEU A 44 -1.64 17.86 11.63
C LEU A 44 -1.40 19.19 10.89
N GLY A 45 -1.97 19.38 9.69
CA GLY A 45 -1.74 20.57 8.87
C GLY A 45 -0.32 20.67 8.30
N VAL A 46 0.41 19.55 8.22
CA VAL A 46 1.78 19.49 7.70
C VAL A 46 1.81 19.02 6.26
N ALA A 47 2.81 19.46 5.50
CA ALA A 47 3.06 18.92 4.17
C ALA A 47 3.51 17.46 4.24
N TYR A 48 3.08 16.64 3.27
CA TYR A 48 3.41 15.22 3.20
C TYR A 48 4.33 14.94 2.01
N VAL A 49 5.40 14.17 2.24
CA VAL A 49 6.30 13.66 1.22
C VAL A 49 6.32 12.15 1.30
N SER A 50 5.85 11.50 0.23
CA SER A 50 5.94 10.05 0.08
C SER A 50 7.32 9.67 -0.43
N PHE A 51 7.99 8.72 0.22
CA PHE A 51 9.29 8.21 -0.19
C PHE A 51 9.22 6.71 -0.42
N TRP A 52 9.65 6.22 -1.58
CA TRP A 52 9.67 4.78 -1.86
C TRP A 52 11.10 4.26 -1.70
N THR A 53 11.28 3.28 -0.82
CA THR A 53 12.60 2.79 -0.43
C THR A 53 13.15 1.69 -1.34
N GLU A 54 12.28 1.00 -2.10
CA GLU A 54 12.70 -0.03 -3.05
C GLU A 54 12.99 0.57 -4.45
N PRO A 55 13.51 -0.22 -5.41
CA PRO A 55 13.74 0.29 -6.77
C PRO A 55 12.45 0.78 -7.46
N ALA A 56 12.61 1.74 -8.37
CA ALA A 56 11.51 2.28 -9.17
C ALA A 56 10.70 1.21 -9.92
N LEU A 57 11.35 0.10 -10.32
CA LEU A 57 10.68 -1.04 -10.94
C LEU A 57 9.62 -1.65 -10.00
N ILE A 58 9.95 -1.84 -8.73
CA ILE A 58 9.02 -2.44 -7.76
C ILE A 58 7.83 -1.51 -7.52
N PHE A 59 8.08 -0.20 -7.39
CA PHE A 59 7.01 0.80 -7.31
C PHE A 59 6.06 0.69 -8.50
N ASN A 60 6.61 0.62 -9.72
CA ASN A 60 5.84 0.53 -10.94
C ASN A 60 4.93 -0.71 -10.97
N LEU A 61 5.43 -1.86 -10.50
CA LEU A 61 4.64 -3.10 -10.39
C LEU A 61 3.48 -2.96 -9.40
N TYR A 62 3.72 -2.41 -8.20
CA TYR A 62 2.66 -2.19 -7.21
C TYR A 62 1.62 -1.17 -7.69
N TYR A 63 2.07 -0.06 -8.27
CA TYR A 63 1.21 1.00 -8.78
C TYR A 63 0.28 0.50 -9.90
N HIS A 64 0.80 -0.37 -10.77
CA HIS A 64 0.06 -0.94 -11.90
C HIS A 64 -0.42 -2.39 -11.66
N VAL A 65 -0.60 -2.81 -10.40
CA VAL A 65 -1.01 -4.19 -10.08
C VAL A 65 -2.36 -4.59 -10.72
N HIS A 66 -3.24 -3.62 -10.98
CA HIS A 66 -4.49 -3.86 -11.69
C HIS A 66 -4.24 -4.36 -13.12
N LEU A 67 -3.30 -3.76 -13.87
CA LEU A 67 -2.92 -4.22 -15.21
C LEU A 67 -2.32 -5.62 -15.18
N LEU A 68 -1.50 -5.92 -14.17
CA LEU A 68 -0.95 -7.27 -13.99
C LEU A 68 -2.06 -8.29 -13.73
N THR A 69 -3.10 -7.90 -12.99
CA THR A 69 -4.24 -8.77 -12.70
C THR A 69 -5.09 -9.00 -13.96
N GLU A 70 -5.41 -7.93 -14.69
CA GLU A 70 -6.19 -7.98 -15.93
C GLU A 70 -5.52 -8.83 -17.02
N ASN A 71 -4.19 -8.78 -17.10
CA ASN A 71 -3.40 -9.56 -18.06
C ASN A 71 -3.04 -10.97 -17.53
N GLY A 72 -3.55 -11.37 -16.36
CA GLY A 72 -3.32 -12.71 -15.81
C GLY A 72 -1.88 -12.96 -15.33
N HIS A 73 -1.12 -11.91 -15.04
CA HIS A 73 0.23 -11.98 -14.46
C HIS A 73 0.24 -11.91 -12.93
N PHE A 74 -0.90 -11.58 -12.31
CA PHE A 74 -1.05 -11.48 -10.85
C PHE A 74 -2.42 -12.01 -10.41
N ARG A 75 -2.47 -12.75 -9.29
CA ARG A 75 -3.70 -13.39 -8.76
C ARG A 75 -4.48 -14.17 -9.83
N CYS A 76 -3.79 -15.00 -10.60
CA CYS A 76 -4.42 -15.88 -11.58
C CYS A 76 -5.39 -16.82 -10.83
N ASN A 77 -6.69 -16.53 -10.86
CA ASN A 77 -7.67 -17.52 -10.43
C ASN A 77 -7.52 -18.70 -11.40
N GLY A 78 -7.14 -19.86 -10.88
CA GLY A 78 -7.02 -21.11 -11.63
C GLY A 78 -8.36 -21.65 -12.12
N ASN A 79 -9.23 -20.82 -12.68
CA ASN A 79 -10.36 -21.26 -13.50
C ASN A 79 -9.88 -21.61 -14.90
N GLY A 80 -8.79 -22.38 -14.98
CA GLY A 80 -8.59 -23.24 -16.12
C GLY A 80 -9.82 -24.12 -16.20
N THR A 81 -10.67 -23.87 -17.19
CA THR A 81 -11.67 -24.84 -17.60
C THR A 81 -10.93 -26.10 -17.99
N TYR A 82 -10.68 -26.98 -17.03
CA TYR A 82 -10.50 -28.38 -17.34
C TYR A 82 -11.85 -28.83 -17.90
N THR A 83 -12.00 -28.76 -19.21
CA THR A 83 -13.02 -29.53 -19.90
C THR A 83 -12.68 -30.99 -19.60
N THR A 84 -13.29 -31.54 -18.57
CA THR A 84 -13.32 -32.99 -18.35
C THR A 84 -13.97 -33.57 -19.60
N PRO A 85 -13.27 -34.43 -20.37
CA PRO A 85 -13.88 -35.06 -21.52
C PRO A 85 -15.04 -35.92 -21.00
N SER A 86 -16.24 -35.67 -21.51
CA SER A 86 -17.42 -36.46 -21.20
C SER A 86 -17.16 -37.91 -21.59
N SER A 87 -17.00 -38.78 -20.61
CA SER A 87 -17.05 -40.22 -20.81
C SER A 87 -18.47 -40.60 -21.24
N SER A 88 -18.67 -40.72 -22.55
CA SER A 88 -19.84 -41.38 -23.14
C SER A 88 -19.72 -42.88 -22.87
N SER A 89 -20.32 -43.35 -21.79
CA SER A 89 -20.59 -44.78 -21.59
C SER A 89 -21.82 -45.17 -22.41
N SER A 90 -21.59 -46.14 -23.31
CA SER A 90 -22.59 -46.88 -24.10
C SER A 90 -23.53 -47.71 -23.22
#